data_AF-A0A3P7JFS1-F1
#
_entry.id   AF-A0A3P7JFS1-F1
#
_cell.length_a   1.000
_cell.length_b   1.000
_cell.length_c   1.000
_cell.angle_alpha   90.00
_cell.angle_beta   90.00
_cell.angle_gamma   90.00
#
_symmetry.space_group_name_H-M   'P 1'
#
loop_
_entity.id
_entity.type
_entity.pdbx_description
1 polymer ?
#
loop_
_entity_poly.entity_id
_entity_poly.type
_entity_poly.pdbx_seq_one_letter_code
_entity_poly.pdbx_strand_id
1 'polypeptide(L)'
;TSRVTPDFANLAELLQDGEFGQFKLPSKFAEEEKEDDYAPRQAIDWLERRAIANVPETICTFDASEYLVMRAKEDSSKPPEVRGGPRDALIVHATEHNSSVLFQEAFLVTYRTFISSHDLINKLITRYVYMSMSGDRASQSAARLTFSVLVRVVDELTNYELSEVLVHTVTSFVYRLIHEGNLIFARLLRKRLLDRIVTPKPPSATVSKLIPPRKPFNLFDFRSADIACQMTYIDSHLFHLIEPAELLWWAQEQDEVKSPNLVTFTEHFNNVSFWVRTLVITPSNSKEREKYMLKFIKIMKVGIDLTLK
;
A
#
# COMPACT_ATOMS: atom_id res chain seq x y z
N THR A 1 -6.16 -34.42 36.04
CA THR A 1 -4.75 -33.98 36.13
C THR A 1 -4.58 -32.76 35.25
N SER A 2 -3.95 -31.74 35.83
CA SER A 2 -4.06 -30.31 35.51
C SER A 2 -3.75 -29.95 34.05
N ARG A 3 -4.61 -29.12 33.44
CA ARG A 3 -4.32 -28.37 32.21
C ARG A 3 -3.24 -27.35 32.54
N VAL A 4 -2.07 -27.47 31.92
CA VAL A 4 -1.03 -26.44 31.97
C VAL A 4 -1.56 -25.25 31.18
N THR A 5 -2.04 -24.23 31.89
CA THR A 5 -2.21 -22.88 31.34
C THR A 5 -0.83 -22.34 30.97
N PRO A 6 -0.61 -21.81 29.75
CA PRO A 6 0.65 -21.15 29.43
C PRO A 6 0.82 -19.97 30.39
N ASP A 7 1.93 -19.95 31.12
CA ASP A 7 2.24 -18.88 32.06
C ASP A 7 2.76 -17.67 31.29
N PHE A 8 1.84 -16.77 30.92
CA PHE A 8 2.13 -15.56 30.15
C PHE A 8 3.08 -14.58 30.87
N ALA A 9 3.31 -14.76 32.18
CA ALA A 9 4.29 -13.97 32.93
C ALA A 9 5.72 -14.14 32.37
N ASN A 10 6.05 -15.33 31.89
CA ASN A 10 7.37 -15.64 31.32
C ASN A 10 7.56 -15.12 29.90
N LEU A 11 6.49 -14.77 29.18
CA LEU A 11 6.60 -14.25 27.81
C LEU A 11 7.25 -12.86 27.80
N ALA A 12 7.01 -12.07 28.84
CA ALA A 12 7.59 -10.74 28.98
C ALA A 12 9.10 -10.80 29.19
N GLU A 13 9.60 -11.74 30.00
CA GLU A 13 11.05 -11.97 30.17
C GLU A 13 11.66 -12.55 28.88
N LEU A 14 10.99 -13.49 28.21
CA LEU A 14 11.50 -14.12 26.99
C LEU A 14 11.59 -13.13 25.80
N LEU A 15 10.72 -12.14 25.74
CA LEU A 15 10.74 -11.07 24.74
C LEU A 15 11.76 -9.97 25.07
N GLN A 16 12.21 -9.87 26.33
CA GLN A 16 13.22 -8.88 26.75
C GLN A 16 14.65 -9.29 26.38
N ASP A 17 14.89 -10.58 26.09
CA ASP A 17 16.22 -11.16 25.83
C ASP A 17 16.66 -11.15 24.34
N GLY A 18 15.94 -10.43 23.46
CA GLY A 18 16.33 -10.25 22.05
C GLY A 18 16.93 -8.88 21.73
N GLU A 19 17.50 -8.73 20.52
CA GLU A 19 18.00 -7.47 19.92
C GLU A 19 16.95 -6.31 19.85
N PHE A 20 15.79 -6.47 20.47
CA PHE A 20 14.61 -5.62 20.36
C PHE A 20 14.43 -4.61 21.52
N GLY A 21 15.28 -4.66 22.54
CA GLY A 21 15.27 -3.72 23.67
C GLY A 21 14.05 -3.87 24.61
N GLN A 22 14.04 -3.13 25.73
CA GLN A 22 12.93 -3.19 26.69
C GLN A 22 11.62 -2.63 26.10
N PHE A 23 10.47 -3.16 26.51
CA PHE A 23 9.14 -2.72 26.04
C PHE A 23 8.15 -2.58 27.20
N LYS A 24 7.13 -1.75 26.99
CA LYS A 24 6.01 -1.51 27.89
C LYS A 24 4.77 -2.20 27.33
N LEU A 25 4.18 -3.08 28.13
CA LEU A 25 2.97 -3.83 27.77
C LEU A 25 1.71 -2.94 27.84
N PRO A 26 0.65 -3.29 27.08
CA PRO A 26 -0.65 -2.61 27.14
C PRO A 26 -1.29 -2.76 28.53
N SER A 27 -2.07 -1.76 28.95
CA SER A 27 -2.88 -1.80 30.17
C SER A 27 -4.32 -2.25 29.94
N LYS A 28 -4.77 -2.30 28.68
CA LYS A 28 -6.07 -2.81 28.26
C LYS A 28 -5.93 -3.83 27.12
N PHE A 29 -6.84 -4.79 27.10
CA PHE A 29 -6.94 -5.79 26.04
C PHE A 29 -8.23 -5.57 25.26
N ALA A 30 -8.14 -5.69 23.94
CA ALA A 30 -9.28 -5.70 23.04
C ALA A 30 -9.32 -7.08 22.37
N GLU A 31 -10.51 -7.70 22.33
CA GLU A 31 -10.70 -8.91 21.54
C GLU A 31 -10.64 -8.52 20.05
N GLU A 32 -9.80 -9.21 19.27
CA GLU A 32 -9.81 -9.02 17.82
C GLU A 32 -11.11 -9.61 17.26
N GLU A 33 -11.85 -8.80 16.51
CA GLU A 33 -12.97 -9.29 15.70
C GLU A 33 -12.42 -10.38 14.76
N LYS A 34 -12.92 -11.61 14.91
CA LYS A 34 -12.62 -12.67 13.95
C LYS A 34 -13.14 -12.23 12.59
N GLU A 35 -12.27 -12.13 11.60
CA GLU A 35 -12.70 -11.95 10.21
C GLU A 35 -13.53 -13.17 9.80
N ASP A 36 -14.85 -13.01 9.74
CA ASP A 36 -15.75 -14.00 9.16
C ASP A 36 -15.54 -14.02 7.64
N ASP A 37 -14.60 -14.86 7.21
CA ASP A 37 -14.11 -14.99 5.83
C ASP A 37 -15.18 -15.44 4.81
N TYR A 38 -16.41 -15.71 5.25
CA TYR A 38 -17.47 -16.35 4.46
C TYR A 38 -18.70 -15.47 4.17
N ALA A 39 -18.81 -14.27 4.75
CA ALA A 39 -19.95 -13.38 4.50
C ALA A 39 -19.59 -12.33 3.43
N PRO A 40 -20.45 -12.09 2.41
CA PRO A 40 -20.28 -10.97 1.51
C PRO A 40 -20.28 -9.67 2.32
N ARG A 41 -19.17 -8.92 2.29
CA ARG A 41 -19.07 -7.63 2.99
C ARG A 41 -20.04 -6.65 2.34
N GLN A 42 -21.14 -6.37 3.02
CA GLN A 42 -22.14 -5.39 2.56
C GLN A 42 -21.62 -3.98 2.82
N ALA A 43 -21.88 -3.05 1.89
CA ALA A 43 -21.52 -1.66 2.09
C ALA A 43 -22.35 -1.08 3.24
N ILE A 44 -21.67 -0.43 4.21
CA ILE A 44 -22.35 0.38 5.21
C ILE A 44 -22.91 1.63 4.51
N ASP A 45 -24.22 1.86 4.63
CA ASP A 45 -24.81 3.12 4.21
C ASP A 45 -24.67 4.17 5.33
N TRP A 46 -23.68 5.04 5.16
CA TRP A 46 -23.36 6.11 6.10
C TRP A 46 -24.41 7.22 6.16
N LEU A 47 -25.41 7.22 5.27
CA LEU A 47 -26.55 8.11 5.33
C LEU A 47 -27.54 7.70 6.44
N GLU A 48 -27.55 6.43 6.83
CA GLU A 48 -28.42 5.93 7.89
C GLU A 48 -27.92 6.34 9.28
N ARG A 49 -28.81 6.89 10.12
CA ARG A 49 -28.49 7.29 11.50
C ARG A 49 -28.01 6.12 12.38
N ARG A 50 -28.31 4.88 11.99
CA ARG A 50 -27.96 3.65 12.73
C ARG A 50 -26.53 3.17 12.47
N ALA A 51 -25.79 3.76 11.55
CA ALA A 51 -24.43 3.34 11.20
C ALA A 51 -23.42 3.39 12.37
N ILE A 52 -23.78 4.02 13.51
CA ILE A 52 -22.94 4.21 14.70
C ILE A 52 -23.54 3.50 15.94
N ALA A 53 -24.54 2.62 15.77
CA ALA A 53 -25.29 2.08 16.91
C ALA A 53 -24.45 1.20 17.84
N ASN A 54 -23.45 0.49 17.31
CA ASN A 54 -22.52 -0.37 18.06
C ASN A 54 -21.10 -0.14 17.55
N VAL A 55 -20.39 0.81 18.15
CA VAL A 55 -18.99 1.10 17.80
C VAL A 55 -18.07 0.55 18.88
N PRO A 56 -17.01 -0.20 18.54
CA PRO A 56 -16.03 -0.67 19.52
C PRO A 56 -15.45 0.49 20.33
N GLU A 57 -15.30 0.31 21.65
CA GLU A 57 -14.75 1.37 22.53
C GLU A 57 -13.34 1.79 22.07
N THR A 58 -12.55 0.84 21.57
CA THR A 58 -11.20 1.01 21.05
C THR A 58 -11.08 2.04 19.94
N ILE A 59 -12.01 2.08 18.99
CA ILE A 59 -11.94 3.02 17.86
C ILE A 59 -12.42 4.43 18.25
N CYS A 60 -13.11 4.54 19.39
CA CYS A 60 -13.67 5.78 19.93
C CYS A 60 -12.75 6.50 20.91
N THR A 61 -11.60 5.92 21.30
CA THR A 61 -10.74 6.53 22.32
C THR A 61 -9.96 7.75 21.79
N PHE A 62 -9.59 8.67 22.68
CA PHE A 62 -8.71 9.80 22.35
C PHE A 62 -7.23 9.46 22.39
N ASP A 63 -6.88 8.41 23.13
CA ASP A 63 -5.52 7.97 23.37
C ASP A 63 -5.47 6.45 23.23
N ALA A 64 -4.66 5.98 22.29
CA ALA A 64 -4.44 4.56 22.06
C ALA A 64 -3.45 3.94 23.04
N SER A 65 -2.69 4.73 23.81
CA SER A 65 -1.53 4.28 24.60
C SER A 65 -1.83 3.14 25.56
N GLU A 66 -3.07 3.03 26.06
CA GLU A 66 -3.49 1.93 26.94
C GLU A 66 -3.58 0.57 26.23
N TYR A 67 -3.71 0.57 24.90
CA TYR A 67 -3.86 -0.63 24.07
C TYR A 67 -2.58 -0.96 23.28
N LEU A 68 -1.60 -0.06 23.27
CA LEU A 68 -0.36 -0.21 22.50
C LEU A 68 0.77 -0.81 23.33
N VAL A 69 1.57 -1.64 22.67
CA VAL A 69 2.90 -2.04 23.13
C VAL A 69 3.87 -0.95 22.68
N MET A 70 4.51 -0.28 23.63
CA MET A 70 5.46 0.80 23.35
C MET A 70 6.87 0.33 23.63
N ARG A 71 7.86 0.76 22.84
CA ARG A 71 9.27 0.57 23.19
C ARG A 71 9.59 1.36 24.47
N ALA A 72 10.37 0.78 25.37
CA ALA A 72 10.84 1.49 26.56
C ALA A 72 11.70 2.67 26.16
N LYS A 73 11.50 3.80 26.84
CA LYS A 73 12.29 5.02 26.59
C LYS A 73 13.70 4.82 27.13
N GLU A 74 14.62 4.39 26.28
CA GLU A 74 16.06 4.41 26.58
C GLU A 74 16.62 5.83 26.53
N ASP A 75 16.03 6.71 25.72
CA ASP A 75 16.44 8.11 25.55
C ASP A 75 15.20 9.01 25.47
N SER A 76 15.11 10.00 26.36
CA SER A 76 14.03 10.99 26.39
C SER A 76 13.97 11.88 25.13
N SER A 77 15.03 11.89 24.32
CA SER A 77 15.10 12.65 23.07
C SER A 77 14.34 12.02 21.90
N LYS A 78 14.05 10.71 21.96
CA LYS A 78 13.36 9.99 20.89
C LYS A 78 11.86 9.93 21.14
N PRO A 79 11.02 10.10 20.08
CA PRO A 79 9.58 9.94 20.21
C PRO A 79 9.25 8.49 20.63
N PRO A 80 8.17 8.28 21.37
CA PRO A 80 7.75 6.95 21.78
C PRO A 80 7.43 6.10 20.54
N GLU A 81 8.04 4.92 20.45
CA GLU A 81 7.96 4.03 19.29
C GLU A 81 6.95 2.91 19.55
N VAL A 82 5.97 2.75 18.67
CA VAL A 82 4.97 1.67 18.76
C VAL A 82 5.58 0.36 18.26
N ARG A 83 5.47 -0.70 19.06
CA ARG A 83 5.87 -2.07 18.70
C ARG A 83 4.70 -2.90 18.19
N GLY A 84 3.49 -2.62 18.65
CA GLY A 84 2.29 -3.34 18.23
C GLY A 84 1.06 -2.94 19.03
N GLY A 85 -0.09 -3.50 18.68
CA GLY A 85 -1.36 -3.29 19.34
C GLY A 85 -2.52 -3.77 18.45
N PRO A 86 -3.75 -3.80 18.98
CA PRO A 86 -4.94 -4.14 18.19
C PRO A 86 -5.12 -3.21 16.99
N ARG A 87 -5.72 -3.70 15.90
CA ARG A 87 -5.96 -2.94 14.66
C ARG A 87 -6.56 -1.55 14.93
N ASP A 88 -7.61 -1.50 15.76
CA ASP A 88 -8.28 -0.25 16.14
C ASP A 88 -7.35 0.72 16.87
N ALA A 89 -6.52 0.23 17.79
CA ALA A 89 -5.58 1.06 18.53
C ALA A 89 -4.51 1.67 17.60
N LEU A 90 -4.05 0.92 16.60
CA LEU A 90 -3.13 1.44 15.59
C LEU A 90 -3.79 2.53 14.72
N ILE A 91 -5.08 2.38 14.40
CA ILE A 91 -5.85 3.40 13.67
C ILE A 91 -6.04 4.67 14.52
N VAL A 92 -6.37 4.52 15.80
CA VAL A 92 -6.44 5.64 16.76
C VAL A 92 -5.08 6.33 16.84
N HIS A 93 -3.99 5.57 17.00
CA HIS A 93 -2.64 6.11 17.05
C HIS A 93 -2.22 6.82 15.76
N ALA A 94 -2.66 6.35 14.59
CA ALA A 94 -2.38 7.02 13.32
C ALA A 94 -3.12 8.37 13.20
N THR A 95 -4.18 8.59 13.99
CA THR A 95 -5.11 9.72 13.88
C THR A 95 -5.11 10.64 15.10
N GLU A 96 -4.18 10.47 16.04
CA GLU A 96 -3.99 11.34 17.21
C GLU A 96 -2.85 12.34 17.02
N HIS A 97 -2.82 13.40 17.84
CA HIS A 97 -1.89 14.52 17.71
C HIS A 97 -0.43 14.20 18.05
N ASN A 98 -0.24 13.23 18.93
CA ASN A 98 1.05 12.73 19.42
C ASN A 98 1.65 11.65 18.50
N SER A 99 0.94 11.25 17.43
CA SER A 99 1.46 10.33 16.44
C SER A 99 2.68 10.91 15.73
N SER A 100 3.73 10.11 15.59
CA SER A 100 4.88 10.53 14.79
C SER A 100 4.57 10.46 13.30
N VAL A 101 5.08 11.41 12.51
CA VAL A 101 4.95 11.38 11.05
C VAL A 101 5.48 10.05 10.48
N LEU A 102 6.58 9.55 11.04
CA LEU A 102 7.16 8.26 10.64
C LEU A 102 6.19 7.09 10.85
N PHE A 103 5.47 7.07 11.98
CA PHE A 103 4.44 6.06 12.23
C PHE A 103 3.29 6.20 11.22
N GLN A 104 2.84 7.41 10.94
CA GLN A 104 1.76 7.64 9.96
C GLN A 104 2.14 7.16 8.56
N GLU A 105 3.35 7.46 8.09
CA GLU A 105 3.86 6.94 6.81
C GLU A 105 3.97 5.42 6.81
N ALA A 106 4.55 4.84 7.86
CA ALA A 106 4.66 3.40 7.99
C ALA A 106 3.28 2.71 8.00
N PHE A 107 2.32 3.28 8.73
CA PHE A 107 0.95 2.79 8.79
C PHE A 107 0.29 2.82 7.41
N LEU A 108 0.34 3.96 6.70
CA LEU A 108 -0.29 4.10 5.38
C LEU A 108 0.31 3.17 4.33
N VAL A 109 1.63 2.97 4.37
CA VAL A 109 2.28 2.03 3.47
C VAL A 109 1.89 0.58 3.79
N THR A 110 1.84 0.20 5.08
CA THR A 110 1.84 -1.22 5.49
C THR A 110 0.50 -1.77 5.99
N TYR A 111 -0.54 -0.95 6.16
CA TYR A 111 -1.81 -1.40 6.77
C TYR A 111 -2.43 -2.63 6.09
N ARG A 112 -2.23 -2.75 4.78
CA ARG A 112 -2.77 -3.84 3.94
C ARG A 112 -2.37 -5.23 4.41
N THR A 113 -1.29 -5.31 5.19
CA THR A 113 -0.79 -6.56 5.75
C THR A 113 -1.63 -7.08 6.92
N PHE A 114 -2.45 -6.22 7.55
CA PHE A 114 -3.24 -6.56 8.73
C PHE A 114 -4.69 -6.04 8.72
N ILE A 115 -5.09 -5.20 7.78
CA ILE A 115 -6.47 -4.76 7.61
C ILE A 115 -6.76 -4.42 6.14
N SER A 116 -7.94 -4.82 5.64
CA SER A 116 -8.36 -4.43 4.30
C SER A 116 -8.65 -2.93 4.23
N SER A 117 -8.51 -2.35 3.04
CA SER A 117 -8.75 -0.92 2.79
C SER A 117 -10.21 -0.56 3.00
N HIS A 118 -11.13 -1.48 2.68
CA HIS A 118 -12.55 -1.30 2.94
C HIS A 118 -12.84 -1.20 4.44
N ASP A 119 -12.28 -2.09 5.25
CA ASP A 119 -12.49 -2.07 6.71
C ASP A 119 -11.80 -0.87 7.35
N LEU A 120 -10.58 -0.53 6.90
CA LEU A 120 -9.86 0.64 7.38
C LEU A 120 -10.66 1.92 7.08
N ILE A 121 -11.19 2.06 5.86
CA ILE A 121 -12.05 3.18 5.49
C ILE A 121 -13.29 3.22 6.38
N ASN A 122 -13.97 2.09 6.61
CA ASN A 122 -15.13 2.04 7.50
C ASN A 122 -14.76 2.48 8.92
N LYS A 123 -13.67 1.95 9.50
CA LYS A 123 -13.23 2.32 10.85
C LYS A 123 -12.82 3.79 10.96
N LEU A 124 -12.16 4.36 9.95
CA LEU A 124 -11.84 5.79 9.87
C LEU A 124 -13.10 6.65 9.75
N ILE A 125 -14.09 6.25 8.95
CA ILE A 125 -15.38 6.95 8.86
C ILE A 125 -16.10 6.89 10.20
N THR A 126 -16.21 5.71 10.82
CA THR A 126 -16.81 5.53 12.15
C THR A 126 -16.18 6.48 13.16
N ARG A 127 -14.85 6.52 13.22
CA ARG A 127 -14.11 7.39 14.13
C ARG A 127 -14.35 8.86 13.83
N TYR A 128 -14.28 9.27 12.56
CA TYR A 128 -14.55 10.65 12.16
C TYR A 128 -15.94 11.08 12.65
N VAL A 129 -16.96 10.28 12.36
CA VAL A 129 -18.34 10.59 12.68
C VAL A 129 -18.53 10.67 14.19
N TYR A 130 -17.99 9.72 14.95
CA TYR A 130 -18.07 9.73 16.41
C TYR A 130 -17.43 11.00 17.00
N MET A 131 -16.22 11.34 16.54
CA MET A 131 -15.49 12.52 17.00
C MET A 131 -16.16 13.83 16.56
N SER A 132 -16.77 13.87 15.38
CA SER A 132 -17.45 15.07 14.88
C SER A 132 -18.76 15.36 15.62
N MET A 133 -19.37 14.36 16.25
CA MET A 133 -20.57 14.54 17.08
C MET A 133 -20.27 15.21 18.42
N SER A 134 -19.03 15.12 18.92
CA SER A 134 -18.66 15.80 20.16
C SER A 134 -18.38 17.29 19.93
N GLY A 135 -18.84 18.14 20.85
CA GLY A 135 -18.68 19.60 20.76
C GLY A 135 -17.33 20.14 21.22
N ASP A 136 -16.46 19.30 21.80
CA ASP A 136 -15.19 19.76 22.35
C ASP A 136 -14.09 19.92 21.28
N ARG A 137 -13.11 20.80 21.58
CA ARG A 137 -12.05 21.14 20.63
C ARG A 137 -11.13 19.96 20.31
N ALA A 138 -10.90 19.04 21.26
CA ALA A 138 -10.01 17.92 21.06
C ALA A 138 -10.62 16.91 20.08
N SER A 139 -11.90 16.58 20.25
CA SER A 139 -12.68 15.73 19.33
C SER A 139 -12.74 16.30 17.93
N GLN A 140 -13.04 17.60 17.80
CA GLN A 140 -13.05 18.24 16.49
C GLN A 140 -11.68 18.21 15.81
N SER A 141 -10.59 18.21 16.59
CA SER A 141 -9.24 18.08 16.06
C SER A 141 -8.91 16.64 15.65
N ALA A 142 -9.26 15.65 16.48
CA ALA A 142 -9.14 14.23 16.16
C ALA A 142 -9.96 13.85 14.91
N ALA A 143 -11.17 14.41 14.75
CA ALA A 143 -11.98 14.24 13.55
C ALA A 143 -11.24 14.75 12.30
N ARG A 144 -10.63 15.93 12.35
CA ARG A 144 -9.85 16.48 11.22
C ARG A 144 -8.64 15.62 10.87
N LEU A 145 -7.90 15.12 11.87
CA LEU A 145 -6.77 14.21 11.65
C LEU A 145 -7.23 12.88 11.03
N THR A 146 -8.31 12.31 11.58
CA THR A 146 -8.93 11.08 11.05
C THR A 146 -9.34 11.25 9.59
N PHE A 147 -10.01 12.36 9.27
CA PHE A 147 -10.38 12.68 7.89
C PHE A 147 -9.15 12.84 6.98
N SER A 148 -8.07 13.45 7.48
CA SER A 148 -6.82 13.59 6.71
C SER A 148 -6.21 12.23 6.38
N VAL A 149 -6.18 11.30 7.34
CA VAL A 149 -5.69 9.94 7.11
C VAL A 149 -6.60 9.20 6.13
N LEU A 150 -7.93 9.33 6.27
CA LEU A 150 -8.90 8.76 5.33
C LEU A 150 -8.67 9.23 3.88
N VAL A 151 -8.44 10.53 3.68
CA VAL A 151 -8.15 11.08 2.35
C VAL A 151 -6.87 10.47 1.77
N ARG A 152 -5.83 10.27 2.59
CA ARG A 152 -4.58 9.62 2.15
C ARG A 152 -4.79 8.16 1.78
N VAL A 153 -5.52 7.40 2.61
CA VAL A 153 -5.88 6.01 2.30
C VAL A 153 -6.60 5.93 0.95
N VAL A 154 -7.58 6.80 0.70
CA VAL A 154 -8.33 6.85 -0.57
C VAL A 154 -7.44 7.25 -1.76
N ASP A 155 -6.50 8.19 -1.56
CA ASP A 155 -5.56 8.63 -2.60
C ASP A 155 -4.54 7.55 -3.00
N GLU A 156 -4.29 6.59 -2.12
CA GLU A 156 -3.33 5.49 -2.30
C GLU A 156 -4.01 4.14 -2.63
N LEU A 157 -5.32 4.12 -2.91
CA LEU A 157 -6.04 2.90 -3.30
C LEU A 157 -5.59 2.39 -4.67
N THR A 158 -5.17 1.15 -4.76
CA THR A 158 -4.85 0.47 -6.03
C THR A 158 -6.13 0.15 -6.81
N ASN A 159 -6.00 -0.15 -8.10
CA ASN A 159 -7.14 -0.57 -8.94
C ASN A 159 -7.83 -1.84 -8.43
N TYR A 160 -7.08 -2.74 -7.78
CA TYR A 160 -7.60 -3.98 -7.21
C TYR A 160 -8.57 -3.70 -6.05
N GLU A 161 -8.30 -2.68 -5.24
CA GLU A 161 -9.09 -2.34 -4.04
C GLU A 161 -10.40 -1.60 -4.38
N LEU A 162 -10.51 -1.01 -5.58
CA LEU A 162 -11.66 -0.20 -6.03
C LEU A 162 -12.91 -1.04 -6.39
N SER A 163 -13.36 -1.88 -5.47
CA SER A 163 -14.61 -2.62 -5.59
C SER A 163 -15.84 -1.70 -5.55
N GLU A 164 -16.95 -2.15 -6.13
CA GLU A 164 -18.24 -1.43 -6.08
C GLU A 164 -18.66 -1.11 -4.64
N VAL A 165 -18.44 -2.07 -3.73
CA VAL A 165 -18.74 -1.93 -2.30
C VAL A 165 -17.93 -0.79 -1.67
N LEU A 166 -16.62 -0.73 -1.92
CA LEU A 166 -15.76 0.33 -1.39
C LEU A 166 -16.14 1.70 -1.97
N VAL A 167 -16.34 1.77 -3.29
CA VAL A 167 -16.75 3.01 -3.97
C VAL A 167 -18.08 3.50 -3.41
N HIS A 168 -19.05 2.61 -3.19
CA HIS A 168 -20.32 2.93 -2.55
C HIS A 168 -20.15 3.44 -1.12
N THR A 169 -19.32 2.78 -0.30
CA THR A 169 -19.02 3.20 1.08
C THR A 169 -18.47 4.63 1.12
N VAL A 170 -17.44 4.94 0.32
CA VAL A 170 -16.85 6.29 0.27
C VAL A 170 -17.87 7.31 -0.27
N THR A 171 -18.64 6.95 -1.29
CA THR A 171 -19.65 7.82 -1.90
C THR A 171 -20.80 8.14 -0.94
N SER A 172 -21.32 7.15 -0.20
CA SER A 172 -22.33 7.36 0.83
C SER A 172 -21.82 8.30 1.93
N PHE A 173 -20.56 8.14 2.36
CA PHE A 173 -19.97 9.07 3.32
C PHE A 173 -19.79 10.49 2.75
N VAL A 174 -19.44 10.65 1.47
CA VAL A 174 -19.44 11.95 0.80
C VAL A 174 -20.83 12.59 0.83
N TYR A 175 -21.90 11.83 0.58
CA TYR A 175 -23.27 12.36 0.67
C TYR A 175 -23.62 12.79 2.10
N ARG A 176 -23.22 12.01 3.11
CA ARG A 176 -23.37 12.41 4.51
C ARG A 176 -22.70 13.76 4.80
N LEU A 177 -21.45 13.95 4.38
CA LEU A 177 -20.74 15.22 4.54
C LEU A 177 -21.45 16.40 3.87
N ILE A 178 -22.09 16.17 2.72
CA ILE A 178 -22.92 17.18 2.04
C ILE A 178 -24.15 17.52 2.87
N HIS A 179 -24.87 16.51 3.39
CA HIS A 179 -26.03 16.71 4.26
C HIS A 179 -25.68 17.44 5.56
N GLU A 180 -24.51 17.20 6.13
CA GLU A 180 -23.99 17.88 7.30
C GLU A 180 -23.41 19.28 6.99
N GLY A 181 -23.34 19.68 5.72
CA GLY A 181 -22.83 20.99 5.28
C GLY A 181 -21.30 21.09 5.22
N ASN A 182 -20.55 20.00 5.40
CA ASN A 182 -19.09 19.98 5.31
C ASN A 182 -18.60 19.82 3.86
N LEU A 183 -18.87 20.84 3.04
CA LEU A 183 -18.63 20.81 1.59
C LEU A 183 -17.14 20.75 1.21
N ILE A 184 -16.25 21.25 2.07
CA ILE A 184 -14.80 21.21 1.83
C ILE A 184 -14.32 19.76 1.84
N PHE A 185 -14.72 19.01 2.88
CA PHE A 185 -14.35 17.60 3.04
C PHE A 185 -15.02 16.74 1.97
N ALA A 186 -16.32 16.96 1.72
CA ALA A 186 -17.03 16.26 0.65
C ALA A 186 -16.33 16.42 -0.71
N ARG A 187 -15.95 17.65 -1.08
CA ARG A 187 -15.26 17.94 -2.35
C ARG A 187 -13.89 17.28 -2.41
N LEU A 188 -13.12 17.33 -1.33
CA LEU A 188 -11.77 16.76 -1.29
C LEU A 188 -11.81 15.24 -1.46
N LEU A 189 -12.63 14.55 -0.67
CA LEU A 189 -12.73 13.09 -0.70
C LEU A 189 -13.29 12.59 -2.04
N ARG A 190 -14.35 13.24 -2.55
CA ARG A 190 -14.90 12.94 -3.87
C ARG A 190 -13.86 13.10 -4.97
N LYS A 191 -13.06 14.17 -4.93
CA LYS A 191 -12.01 14.40 -5.92
C LYS A 191 -11.00 13.25 -5.89
N ARG A 192 -10.48 12.86 -4.72
CA ARG A 192 -9.50 11.77 -4.61
C ARG A 192 -10.05 10.45 -5.12
N LEU A 193 -11.29 10.11 -4.74
CA LEU A 193 -11.93 8.89 -5.23
C LEU A 193 -12.08 8.90 -6.76
N LEU A 194 -12.56 10.01 -7.34
CA LEU A 194 -12.71 10.13 -8.78
C LEU A 194 -11.37 10.10 -9.51
N ASP A 195 -10.33 10.72 -8.96
CA ASP A 195 -9.00 10.66 -9.53
C ASP A 195 -8.54 9.20 -9.65
N ARG A 196 -8.79 8.34 -8.65
CA ARG A 196 -8.47 6.90 -8.71
C ARG A 196 -9.35 6.09 -9.67
N ILE A 197 -10.65 6.43 -9.79
CA ILE A 197 -11.58 5.73 -10.71
C ILE A 197 -11.32 6.12 -12.18
N VAL A 198 -11.05 7.40 -12.42
CA VAL A 198 -10.99 7.99 -13.76
C VAL A 198 -9.57 8.03 -14.30
N THR A 199 -8.53 7.82 -13.48
CA THR A 199 -7.14 7.82 -13.95
C THR A 199 -7.00 6.90 -15.16
N PRO A 200 -6.76 7.48 -16.36
CA PRO A 200 -6.53 6.66 -17.54
C PRO A 200 -5.28 5.85 -17.25
N LYS A 201 -5.34 4.53 -17.45
CA LYS A 201 -4.12 3.73 -17.63
C LYS A 201 -3.22 4.53 -18.58
N PRO A 202 -1.96 4.82 -18.23
CA PRO A 202 -1.06 5.50 -19.15
C PRO A 202 -1.17 4.76 -20.49
N PRO A 203 -1.37 5.48 -21.62
CA PRO A 203 -1.53 4.82 -22.89
C PRO A 203 -0.33 3.89 -23.03
N SER A 204 -0.59 2.58 -23.13
CA SER A 204 0.42 1.60 -23.49
C SER A 204 1.23 2.23 -24.62
N ALA A 205 2.56 2.22 -24.53
CA ALA A 205 3.43 2.76 -25.55
C ALA A 205 3.11 2.03 -26.86
N THR A 206 2.10 2.55 -27.56
CA THR A 206 1.43 1.85 -28.64
C THR A 206 2.30 2.16 -29.84
N VAL A 207 3.30 1.30 -30.04
CA VAL A 207 4.08 1.23 -31.27
C VAL A 207 3.15 1.02 -32.48
N SER A 208 1.87 0.66 -32.28
CA SER A 208 0.86 0.41 -33.32
C SER A 208 0.48 1.61 -34.21
N LYS A 209 1.09 2.79 -34.06
CA LYS A 209 0.99 3.87 -35.07
C LYS A 209 2.19 3.97 -36.01
N LEU A 210 3.21 3.14 -35.85
CA LEU A 210 4.30 3.07 -36.82
C LEU A 210 3.88 2.18 -37.98
N ILE A 211 3.95 2.72 -39.20
CA ILE A 211 3.86 1.94 -40.43
C ILE A 211 4.87 0.79 -40.31
N PRO A 212 4.45 -0.49 -40.41
CA PRO A 212 5.38 -1.59 -40.30
C PRO A 212 6.48 -1.40 -41.34
N PRO A 213 7.75 -1.47 -40.93
CA PRO A 213 8.85 -1.21 -41.84
C PRO A 213 8.78 -2.19 -43.01
N ARG A 214 8.98 -1.69 -44.23
CA ARG A 214 8.93 -2.49 -45.47
C ARG A 214 9.95 -3.64 -45.48
N LYS A 215 10.93 -3.62 -44.57
CA LYS A 215 11.94 -4.65 -44.36
C LYS A 215 12.03 -4.97 -42.86
N PRO A 216 12.14 -6.26 -42.47
CA PRO A 216 12.37 -6.60 -41.07
C PRO A 216 13.72 -6.03 -40.60
N PHE A 217 13.71 -5.30 -39.50
CA PHE A 217 14.94 -4.87 -38.85
C PHE A 217 15.57 -6.03 -38.07
N ASN A 218 16.89 -6.09 -38.06
CA ASN A 218 17.68 -6.98 -37.22
C ASN A 218 18.40 -6.17 -36.12
N LEU A 219 18.92 -6.86 -35.10
CA LEU A 219 19.61 -6.25 -33.96
C LEU A 219 20.78 -5.33 -34.36
N PHE A 220 21.45 -5.62 -35.47
CA PHE A 220 22.61 -4.88 -35.94
C PHE A 220 22.25 -3.60 -36.71
N ASP A 221 20.97 -3.41 -37.05
CA ASP A 221 20.50 -2.20 -37.73
C ASP A 221 20.46 -0.97 -36.78
N PHE A 222 20.56 -1.20 -35.47
CA PHE A 222 20.53 -0.15 -34.46
C PHE A 222 21.86 -0.01 -33.73
N ARG A 223 22.20 1.20 -33.28
CA ARG A 223 23.40 1.43 -32.45
C ARG A 223 23.16 0.83 -31.07
N SER A 224 24.22 0.29 -30.45
CA SER A 224 24.10 -0.33 -29.12
C SER A 224 23.63 0.66 -28.06
N ALA A 225 24.03 1.93 -28.19
CA ALA A 225 23.60 2.99 -27.28
C ALA A 225 22.10 3.32 -27.39
N ASP A 226 21.54 3.28 -28.60
CA ASP A 226 20.10 3.53 -28.79
C ASP A 226 19.28 2.39 -28.19
N ILE A 227 19.70 1.14 -28.40
CA ILE A 227 19.04 -0.02 -27.80
C ILE A 227 19.12 0.07 -26.28
N ALA A 228 20.30 0.33 -25.71
CA ALA A 228 20.49 0.45 -24.27
C ALA A 228 19.57 1.55 -23.69
N CYS A 229 19.55 2.74 -24.30
CA CYS A 229 18.71 3.85 -23.87
C CYS A 229 17.21 3.50 -23.90
N GLN A 230 16.74 2.84 -24.96
CA GLN A 230 15.34 2.42 -25.06
C GLN A 230 14.99 1.33 -24.06
N MET A 231 15.87 0.33 -23.86
CA MET A 231 15.67 -0.70 -22.83
C MET A 231 15.59 -0.07 -21.44
N THR A 232 16.55 0.79 -21.08
CA THR A 232 16.54 1.51 -19.79
C THR A 232 15.29 2.37 -19.62
N TYR A 233 14.83 3.03 -20.68
CA TYR A 233 13.58 3.80 -20.64
C TYR A 233 12.36 2.92 -20.35
N ILE A 234 12.26 1.76 -21.01
CA ILE A 234 11.15 0.81 -20.80
C ILE A 234 11.22 0.22 -19.39
N ASP A 235 12.40 -0.25 -18.95
CA ASP A 235 12.60 -0.79 -17.60
C ASP A 235 12.25 0.24 -16.53
N SER A 236 12.73 1.48 -16.70
CA SER A 236 12.41 2.59 -15.81
C SER A 236 10.91 2.87 -15.80
N HIS A 237 10.26 2.94 -16.97
CA HIS A 237 8.82 3.18 -17.05
C HIS A 237 8.02 2.09 -16.31
N LEU A 238 8.31 0.82 -16.56
CA LEU A 238 7.65 -0.30 -15.89
C LEU A 238 7.91 -0.31 -14.38
N PHE A 239 9.14 -0.01 -13.95
CA PHE A 239 9.50 0.08 -12.54
C PHE A 239 8.70 1.17 -11.81
N HIS A 240 8.53 2.36 -12.40
CA HIS A 240 7.78 3.46 -11.80
C HIS A 240 6.27 3.21 -11.72
N LEU A 241 5.74 2.20 -12.41
CA LEU A 241 4.34 1.81 -12.30
C LEU A 241 4.07 0.90 -11.09
N ILE A 242 5.10 0.28 -10.52
CA ILE A 242 4.94 -0.64 -9.37
C ILE A 242 4.52 0.16 -8.14
N GLU A 243 3.31 -0.10 -7.65
CA GLU A 243 2.83 0.51 -6.41
C GLU A 243 3.37 -0.23 -5.17
N PRO A 244 3.69 0.45 -4.04
CA PRO A 244 4.19 -0.20 -2.83
C PRO A 244 3.28 -1.33 -2.31
N ALA A 245 1.97 -1.18 -2.48
CA ALA A 245 0.98 -2.19 -2.11
C ALA A 245 1.20 -3.54 -2.85
N GLU A 246 1.62 -3.50 -4.12
CA GLU A 246 1.89 -4.70 -4.91
C GLU A 246 3.06 -5.50 -4.33
N LEU A 247 4.08 -4.81 -3.81
CA LEU A 247 5.23 -5.45 -3.18
C LEU A 247 4.85 -6.14 -1.86
N LEU A 248 3.93 -5.53 -1.09
CA LEU A 248 3.45 -6.11 0.16
C LEU A 248 2.64 -7.38 -0.08
N TRP A 249 1.67 -7.34 -0.99
CA TRP A 249 0.89 -8.53 -1.34
C TRP A 249 1.76 -9.61 -1.97
N TRP A 250 2.73 -9.23 -2.80
CA TRP A 250 3.66 -10.20 -3.36
C TRP A 250 4.50 -10.89 -2.27
N ALA A 251 4.97 -10.15 -1.26
CA ALA A 251 5.73 -10.71 -0.15
C ALA A 251 4.90 -11.65 0.74
N GLN A 252 3.59 -11.43 0.85
CA GLN A 252 2.70 -12.27 1.68
C GLN A 252 2.14 -13.48 0.92
N GLU A 253 1.65 -13.28 -0.30
CA GLU A 253 0.79 -14.23 -1.01
C GLU A 253 1.26 -14.55 -2.44
N GLN A 254 2.17 -13.76 -3.02
CA GLN A 254 2.59 -13.88 -4.42
C GLN A 254 1.41 -13.84 -5.42
N ASP A 255 0.42 -12.98 -5.14
CA ASP A 255 -0.80 -12.87 -5.95
C ASP A 255 -0.59 -11.95 -7.17
N GLU A 256 -0.69 -12.54 -8.37
CA GLU A 256 -0.53 -11.83 -9.65
C GLU A 256 -1.67 -10.83 -9.95
N VAL A 257 -2.88 -11.09 -9.46
CA VAL A 257 -4.05 -10.23 -9.67
C VAL A 257 -3.92 -8.96 -8.85
N LYS A 258 -3.39 -9.08 -7.62
CA LYS A 258 -3.09 -7.95 -6.73
C LYS A 258 -1.87 -7.15 -7.16
N SER A 259 -0.91 -7.78 -7.86
CA SER A 259 0.39 -7.19 -8.21
C SER A 259 0.66 -7.12 -9.73
N PRO A 260 -0.23 -6.51 -10.55
CA PRO A 260 -0.15 -6.57 -12.00
C PRO A 260 1.04 -5.82 -12.61
N ASN A 261 1.49 -4.70 -12.03
CA ASN A 261 2.63 -3.95 -12.56
C ASN A 261 3.94 -4.68 -12.23
N LEU A 262 4.03 -5.28 -11.04
CA LEU A 262 5.17 -6.13 -10.68
C LEU A 262 5.28 -7.35 -11.59
N VAL A 263 4.15 -8.00 -11.89
CA VAL A 263 4.10 -9.11 -12.86
C VAL A 263 4.55 -8.63 -14.24
N THR A 264 4.01 -7.52 -14.74
CA THR A 264 4.38 -6.96 -16.04
C THR A 264 5.88 -6.65 -16.13
N PHE A 265 6.46 -6.09 -15.06
CA PHE A 265 7.89 -5.81 -14.96
C PHE A 265 8.73 -7.10 -15.02
N THR A 266 8.31 -8.13 -14.28
CA THR A 266 9.00 -9.43 -14.23
C THR A 266 8.90 -10.18 -15.57
N GLU A 267 7.73 -10.14 -16.23
CA GLU A 267 7.53 -10.69 -17.57
C GLU A 267 8.40 -9.97 -18.60
N HIS A 268 8.51 -8.65 -18.54
CA HIS A 268 9.39 -7.88 -19.42
C HIS A 268 10.85 -8.33 -19.28
N PHE A 269 11.34 -8.45 -18.05
CA PHE A 269 12.69 -8.94 -17.76
C PHE A 269 12.94 -10.35 -18.33
N ASN A 270 11.96 -11.25 -18.17
CA ASN A 270 12.02 -12.61 -18.72
C ASN A 270 12.03 -12.61 -20.25
N ASN A 271 11.18 -11.78 -20.87
CA ASN A 271 11.10 -11.65 -22.33
C ASN A 271 12.41 -11.15 -22.94
N VAL A 272 13.05 -10.15 -22.32
CA VAL A 272 14.39 -9.68 -22.73
C VAL A 272 15.40 -10.81 -22.62
N SER A 273 15.40 -11.57 -21.52
CA SER A 273 16.31 -12.70 -21.32
C SER A 273 16.11 -13.79 -22.37
N PHE A 274 14.87 -14.14 -22.70
CA PHE A 274 14.55 -15.11 -23.76
C PHE A 274 14.91 -14.58 -25.14
N TRP A 275 14.70 -13.29 -25.42
CA TRP A 275 15.07 -12.65 -26.67
C TRP A 275 16.58 -12.70 -26.91
N VAL A 276 17.38 -12.33 -25.91
CA VAL A 276 18.84 -12.42 -25.95
C VAL A 276 19.28 -13.86 -26.20
N ARG A 277 18.76 -14.81 -25.42
CA ARG A 277 19.07 -16.24 -25.56
C ARG A 277 18.79 -16.71 -26.98
N THR A 278 17.58 -16.45 -27.47
CA THR A 278 17.12 -16.88 -28.80
C THR A 278 18.04 -16.35 -29.90
N LEU A 279 18.34 -15.04 -29.90
CA LEU A 279 19.20 -14.45 -30.92
C LEU A 279 20.64 -14.97 -30.89
N VAL A 280 21.16 -15.31 -29.71
CA VAL A 280 22.51 -15.86 -29.57
C VAL A 280 22.59 -17.33 -30.01
N ILE A 281 21.58 -18.15 -29.71
CA ILE A 281 21.64 -19.60 -29.98
C ILE A 281 21.09 -20.01 -31.35
N THR A 282 20.23 -19.21 -31.96
CA THR A 282 19.59 -19.54 -33.25
C THR A 282 20.60 -19.68 -34.41
N PRO A 283 21.65 -18.83 -34.54
CA PRO A 283 22.61 -18.98 -35.62
C PRO A 283 23.43 -20.28 -35.52
N SER A 284 23.42 -21.07 -36.59
CA SER A 284 24.20 -22.31 -36.68
C SER A 284 25.71 -22.05 -36.79
N ASN A 285 26.11 -20.92 -37.39
CA ASN A 285 27.50 -20.51 -37.55
C ASN A 285 28.08 -19.90 -36.26
N SER A 286 29.23 -20.43 -35.80
CA SER A 286 29.91 -19.95 -34.59
C SER A 286 30.31 -18.49 -34.66
N LYS A 287 30.77 -18.00 -35.83
CA LYS A 287 31.18 -16.59 -35.99
C LYS A 287 30.00 -15.62 -35.85
N GLU A 288 28.81 -16.04 -36.28
CA GLU A 288 27.61 -15.22 -36.14
C GLU A 288 27.13 -15.18 -34.69
N ARG A 289 27.17 -16.31 -33.97
CA ARG A 289 26.85 -16.34 -32.54
C ARG A 289 27.76 -15.41 -31.73
N GLU A 290 29.07 -15.43 -32.02
CA GLU A 290 30.03 -14.50 -31.42
C GLU A 290 29.65 -13.04 -31.67
N LYS A 291 29.25 -12.70 -32.91
CA LYS A 291 28.83 -11.34 -33.28
C LYS A 291 27.61 -10.87 -32.47
N TYR A 292 26.60 -11.73 -32.29
CA TYR A 292 25.43 -11.42 -31.45
C TYR A 292 25.82 -11.26 -29.98
N MET A 293 26.64 -12.16 -29.43
CA MET A 293 27.12 -12.07 -28.05
C MET A 293 27.88 -10.76 -27.80
N LEU A 294 28.83 -10.41 -28.67
CA LEU A 294 29.58 -9.15 -28.58
C LEU A 294 28.67 -7.92 -28.69
N LYS A 295 27.62 -7.98 -29.51
CA LYS A 295 26.64 -6.91 -29.64
C LYS A 295 25.88 -6.69 -28.32
N PHE A 296 25.42 -7.74 -27.67
CA PHE A 296 24.75 -7.66 -26.36
C PHE A 296 25.70 -7.20 -25.25
N ILE A 297 26.96 -7.66 -25.22
CA ILE A 297 27.97 -7.16 -24.28
C ILE A 297 28.16 -5.65 -24.43
N LYS A 298 28.19 -5.13 -25.66
CA LYS A 298 28.26 -3.68 -25.91
C LYS A 298 27.01 -2.94 -25.41
N ILE A 299 25.81 -3.51 -25.61
CA ILE A 299 24.55 -2.93 -25.11
C ILE A 299 24.59 -2.86 -23.59
N MET A 300 24.96 -3.94 -22.91
CA MET A 300 25.05 -4.01 -21.44
C MET A 300 26.04 -2.99 -20.87
N LYS A 301 27.24 -2.84 -21.47
CA LYS A 301 28.22 -1.83 -21.05
C LYS A 301 27.66 -0.42 -21.09
N VAL A 302 26.99 -0.06 -22.20
CA VAL A 302 26.35 1.26 -22.32
C VAL A 302 25.21 1.42 -21.31
N GLY A 303 24.42 0.37 -21.07
CA GLY A 303 23.36 0.38 -20.06
C GLY A 303 23.89 0.69 -18.66
N ILE A 304 24.98 0.06 -18.24
CA ILE A 304 25.63 0.32 -16.94
C ILE A 304 26.05 1.79 -16.83
N ASP A 305 26.67 2.34 -17.87
CA ASP A 305 27.13 3.73 -17.90
C ASP A 305 25.98 4.76 -17.83
N LEU A 306 24.76 4.38 -18.27
CA LEU A 306 23.57 5.23 -18.20
C LEU A 306 23.00 5.30 -16.78
N THR A 307 23.11 4.23 -15.99
CA THR A 307 22.63 4.17 -14.59
C THR A 307 23.58 4.79 -13.56
N LEU A 308 24.87 4.94 -13.89
CA LEU A 308 25.89 5.49 -12.97
C LEU A 308 26.07 7.02 -13.08
N LYS A 309 25.28 7.68 -13.91
CA LYS A 309 25.27 9.15 -14.09
C LYS A 309 23.99 9.74 -13.53
#